data_AF-A0AAV4TTX7-F1
#
_entry.id   AF-A0AAV4TTX7-F1
#
_cell.length_a   1.000
_cell.length_b   1.000
_cell.length_c   1.000
_cell.angle_alpha   90.00
_cell.angle_beta   90.00
_cell.angle_gamma   90.00
#
_symmetry.space_group_name_H-M   'P 1'
#
loop_
_entity.id
_entity.type
_entity.pdbx_description
1 polymer ?
#
loop_
_entity_poly.entity_id
_entity_poly.type
_entity_poly.pdbx_seq_one_letter_code
_entity_poly.pdbx_strand_id
1 'polypeptide(L)'
;MLYLLWNIVIPTIILGIRAAWKEDLQATTAEMLYGTPIRLSGEFLSPSSSTIDPATFVDKFRETTQEFFPLTPKQQAHRAVLISQDPSTCSHVFLGTDTIKKGLLSPYEGSF
;
A
#
# COMPACT_ATOMS: atom_id res chain seq x y z
N MET A 1 3.75 24.83 16.99
CA MET A 1 4.94 24.59 16.15
C MET A 1 5.15 23.10 15.83
N LEU A 2 5.07 22.18 16.80
CA LEU A 2 5.19 20.72 16.57
C LEU A 2 4.16 20.10 15.60
N TYR A 3 2.91 20.56 15.60
CA TYR A 3 1.86 20.05 14.71
C TYR A 3 2.12 20.28 13.21
N LEU A 4 2.81 21.37 12.84
CA LEU A 4 3.13 21.65 11.44
C LEU A 4 4.22 20.72 10.90
N LEU A 5 5.17 20.32 11.76
CA LEU A 5 6.25 19.42 11.36
C LEU A 5 5.72 18.00 11.09
N TRP A 6 4.73 17.56 11.87
CA TRP A 6 4.12 16.24 11.69
C TRP A 6 3.50 16.06 10.30
N ASN A 7 2.73 17.03 9.80
CA ASN A 7 2.14 16.96 8.47
C ASN A 7 3.18 16.89 7.33
N ILE A 8 4.37 17.46 7.55
CA ILE A 8 5.47 17.43 6.57
C ILE A 8 6.22 16.10 6.64
N VAL A 9 6.37 15.52 7.84
CA VAL A 9 7.19 14.32 8.07
C VAL A 9 6.41 13.02 7.84
N ILE A 10 5.10 13.02 8.08
CA ILE A 10 4.24 11.83 7.90
C ILE A 10 4.33 11.20 6.51
N PRO A 11 4.25 11.96 5.40
CA PRO A 11 4.39 11.39 4.06
C PRO A 11 5.73 10.66 3.88
N THR A 12 6.81 11.21 4.42
CA THR A 12 8.16 10.62 4.36
C THR A 12 8.27 9.34 5.18
N ILE A 13 7.67 9.30 6.37
CA ILE A 13 7.62 8.09 7.21
C ILE A 13 6.85 6.99 6.46
N ILE A 14 5.67 7.30 5.93
CA ILE A 14 4.85 6.33 5.19
C ILE A 14 5.60 5.80 3.96
N LEU A 15 6.33 6.67 3.26
CA LEU A 15 7.15 6.28 2.12
C LEU A 15 8.26 5.31 2.54
N GLY A 16 8.96 5.59 3.65
CA GLY A 16 9.97 4.71 4.21
C GLY A 16 9.42 3.33 4.59
N ILE A 17 8.25 3.28 5.23
CA ILE A 17 7.59 2.01 5.60
C ILE A 17 7.25 1.18 4.36
N ARG A 18 6.83 1.83 3.27
CA ARG A 18 6.49 1.11 2.03
C ARG A 18 7.71 0.57 1.29
N ALA A 19 8.83 1.27 1.36
CA ALA A 19 10.10 0.91 0.74
C ALA A 19 10.96 -0.02 1.62
N ALA A 20 10.65 -0.16 2.91
CA ALA A 20 11.41 -1.00 3.81
C ALA A 20 11.34 -2.48 3.40
N TRP A 21 12.50 -3.12 3.33
CA TRP A 21 12.63 -4.56 3.17
C TRP A 21 12.11 -5.27 4.41
N LYS A 22 11.34 -6.33 4.21
CA LYS A 22 10.86 -7.17 5.31
C LYS A 22 11.33 -8.60 5.11
N GLU A 23 12.21 -9.06 6.00
CA GLU A 23 12.88 -10.35 5.89
C GLU A 23 11.91 -11.54 5.95
N ASP A 24 10.84 -11.44 6.74
CA ASP A 24 9.81 -12.49 6.84
C ASP A 24 9.10 -12.75 5.52
N LEU A 25 8.92 -11.70 4.72
CA LEU A 25 8.18 -11.74 3.46
C LEU A 25 9.11 -11.79 2.25
N GLN A 26 10.42 -11.60 2.45
CA GLN A 26 11.42 -11.46 1.39
C GLN A 26 10.98 -10.47 0.30
N ALA A 27 10.30 -9.39 0.73
CA ALA A 27 9.72 -8.39 -0.16
C ALA A 27 9.45 -7.08 0.62
N THR A 28 9.38 -5.98 -0.12
CA THR A 28 8.87 -4.69 0.40
C THR A 28 7.34 -4.63 0.33
N THR A 29 6.73 -3.81 1.19
CA THR A 29 5.27 -3.60 1.17
C THR A 29 4.80 -3.06 -0.19
N ALA A 30 5.62 -2.22 -0.83
CA ALA A 30 5.40 -1.72 -2.17
C ALA A 30 5.39 -2.83 -3.24
N GLU A 31 6.38 -3.74 -3.21
CA GLU A 31 6.45 -4.88 -4.14
C GLU A 31 5.22 -5.77 -4.04
N MET A 32 4.75 -6.03 -2.81
CA MET A 32 3.57 -6.85 -2.61
C MET A 32 2.28 -6.22 -3.15
N LEU A 33 2.15 -4.90 -3.04
CA LEU A 33 0.92 -4.19 -3.42
C LEU A 33 0.90 -3.85 -4.91
N TYR A 34 2.02 -3.40 -5.45
CA TYR A 34 2.13 -2.86 -6.81
C TYR A 34 2.86 -3.81 -7.77
N GLY A 35 3.42 -4.92 -7.27
CA GLY A 35 4.26 -5.83 -8.06
C GLY A 35 5.67 -5.31 -8.35
N THR A 36 6.00 -4.12 -7.86
CA THR A 36 7.28 -3.44 -8.12
C THR A 36 7.73 -2.64 -6.89
N PRO A 37 9.04 -2.54 -6.60
CA PRO A 37 9.53 -1.71 -5.51
C PRO A 37 9.30 -0.23 -5.79
N ILE A 38 9.04 0.54 -4.73
CA ILE A 38 9.04 2.00 -4.82
C ILE A 38 10.48 2.43 -5.07
N ARG A 39 10.71 2.98 -6.27
CA ARG A 39 11.97 3.62 -6.64
C ARG A 39 11.96 5.05 -6.12
N LEU A 40 12.87 5.38 -5.21
CA LEU A 40 13.01 6.75 -4.71
C LEU A 40 13.79 7.59 -5.72
N SER A 41 13.37 8.83 -5.98
CA SER A 41 14.02 9.71 -6.98
C SER A 41 15.53 9.95 -6.74
N GLY A 42 16.05 9.64 -5.55
CA GLY A 42 17.48 9.70 -5.22
C GLY A 42 18.28 8.42 -5.52
N GLU A 43 17.65 7.26 -5.72
CA GLU A 43 18.36 6.02 -6.08
C GLU A 43 18.84 6.01 -7.54
N PHE A 44 18.24 6.84 -8.39
CA PHE A 44 18.50 6.84 -9.84
C PHE A 44 19.68 7.70 -10.28
N LEU A 45 20.24 8.53 -9.39
CA LEU A 45 21.36 9.40 -9.75
C LEU A 45 22.67 8.63 -9.62
N SER A 46 22.91 7.72 -10.58
CA SER A 46 24.27 7.28 -10.84
C SER A 46 25.07 8.51 -11.29
N PRO A 47 26.28 8.76 -10.75
CA PRO A 47 27.12 9.86 -11.22
C PRO A 47 27.41 9.62 -12.71
N SER A 48 26.75 10.38 -13.59
CA SER A 48 27.00 10.31 -15.01
C SER A 48 28.24 11.16 -15.33
N SER A 49 29.27 10.52 -15.87
CA SER A 49 30.51 11.20 -16.30
C SER A 49 30.39 11.87 -17.66
N SER A 50 29.23 11.76 -18.32
CA SER A 50 28.98 12.27 -19.68
C SER A 50 28.16 13.55 -19.65
N THR A 51 28.72 14.64 -20.16
CA THR A 51 27.99 15.86 -20.54
C THR A 51 27.09 15.55 -21.74
N ILE A 52 25.84 15.21 -21.50
CA ILE A 52 24.83 14.99 -22.55
C ILE A 52 24.24 16.35 -22.92
N ASP A 53 24.14 16.65 -24.22
CA ASP A 53 23.49 17.85 -24.71
C ASP A 53 21.97 17.79 -24.42
N PRO A 54 21.41 18.73 -23.63
CA PRO A 54 20.03 18.69 -23.17
C PRO A 54 19.00 18.60 -24.30
N ALA A 55 19.27 19.15 -25.49
CA ALA A 55 18.36 19.06 -26.62
C ALA A 55 18.16 17.61 -27.09
N THR A 56 19.26 16.87 -27.26
CA THR A 56 19.23 15.46 -27.70
C THR A 56 18.63 14.51 -26.67
N PHE A 57 18.71 14.86 -25.37
CA PHE A 57 18.09 14.09 -24.29
C PHE A 57 16.56 14.21 -24.34
N VAL A 58 16.04 15.43 -24.53
CA VAL A 58 14.60 15.69 -24.58
C VAL A 58 13.96 14.97 -25.76
N ASP A 59 14.62 14.96 -26.92
CA ASP A 59 14.12 14.26 -28.11
C ASP A 59 14.00 12.75 -27.89
N LYS A 60 15.04 12.12 -27.34
CA LYS A 60 15.03 10.68 -27.01
C LYS A 60 14.01 10.34 -25.92
N PHE A 61 13.88 11.19 -24.90
CA PHE A 61 12.89 10.99 -23.85
C PHE A 61 11.46 11.03 -24.42
N ARG A 62 11.20 11.96 -25.33
CA ARG A 62 9.90 12.10 -25.98
C ARG A 62 9.56 10.87 -26.83
N GLU A 63 10.50 10.38 -27.62
CA GLU A 63 10.35 9.16 -28.42
C GLU A 63 10.03 7.95 -27.53
N THR A 64 10.82 7.76 -26.47
CA THR A 64 10.65 6.65 -25.51
C THR A 64 9.28 6.72 -24.85
N THR A 65 8.87 7.89 -24.36
CA THR A 65 7.60 8.04 -23.62
C THR A 65 6.38 7.80 -24.51
N GLN A 66 6.50 8.03 -25.83
CA GLN A 66 5.42 7.76 -26.79
C GLN A 66 5.20 6.27 -27.05
N GLU A 67 6.18 5.41 -26.81
CA GLU A 67 6.04 3.95 -26.93
C GLU A 67 5.34 3.31 -25.71
N PHE A 68 5.35 3.98 -24.54
CA PHE A 68 4.90 3.42 -23.27
C PHE A 68 3.43 3.69 -22.89
N PHE A 69 2.56 4.13 -23.81
CA PHE A 69 1.15 4.33 -23.45
C PHE A 69 0.50 3.01 -23.01
N PRO A 70 -0.04 2.94 -21.76
CA PRO A 70 -0.55 1.69 -21.21
C PRO A 70 -1.84 1.24 -21.89
N LEU A 71 -1.88 -0.04 -22.25
CA LEU A 71 -3.08 -0.73 -22.69
C LEU A 71 -4.13 -0.73 -21.57
N THR A 72 -5.39 -0.54 -21.96
CA THR A 72 -6.58 -0.51 -21.11
C THR A 72 -6.55 -1.59 -20.01
N PRO A 73 -6.83 -1.24 -18.75
CA PRO A 73 -6.85 -2.24 -17.68
C PRO A 73 -7.95 -3.27 -17.96
N LYS A 74 -7.57 -4.56 -18.03
CA LYS A 74 -8.54 -5.66 -17.97
C LYS A 74 -9.22 -5.61 -16.60
N GLN A 75 -10.53 -5.46 -16.60
CA GLN A 75 -11.35 -5.59 -15.40
C GLN A 75 -11.18 -7.03 -14.87
N GLN A 76 -10.53 -7.17 -13.73
CA GLN A 76 -10.40 -8.45 -13.05
C GLN A 76 -11.75 -8.78 -12.43
N ALA A 77 -12.38 -9.84 -12.93
CA ALA A 77 -13.69 -10.31 -12.49
C ALA A 77 -13.72 -10.49 -10.97
N HIS A 78 -14.83 -10.05 -10.37
CA HIS A 78 -15.16 -10.11 -8.95
C HIS A 78 -14.74 -11.45 -8.32
N ARG A 79 -13.82 -11.39 -7.36
CA ARG A 79 -13.57 -12.51 -6.45
C ARG A 79 -14.78 -12.63 -5.53
N ALA A 80 -15.42 -13.79 -5.52
CA ALA A 80 -16.53 -14.07 -4.61
C ALA A 80 -16.03 -13.96 -3.16
N VAL A 81 -16.54 -12.96 -2.45
CA VAL A 81 -16.38 -12.84 -1.00
C VAL A 81 -17.20 -13.97 -0.39
N LEU A 82 -16.55 -14.85 0.36
CA LEU A 82 -17.24 -15.83 1.19
C LEU A 82 -17.85 -15.09 2.37
N ILE A 83 -19.13 -14.75 2.25
CA ILE A 83 -19.91 -14.11 3.31
C ILE A 83 -20.43 -15.24 4.22
N SER A 84 -20.16 -15.10 5.52
CA SER A 84 -20.64 -16.01 6.56
C SER A 84 -22.16 -16.05 6.57
N GLN A 85 -22.68 -17.20 6.99
CA GLN A 85 -24.09 -17.58 7.03
C GLN A 85 -25.02 -16.49 7.57
N ASP A 86 -26.19 -16.38 6.93
CA ASP A 86 -27.21 -15.35 7.14
C ASP A 86 -27.64 -15.28 8.63
N PRO A 87 -27.65 -14.09 9.25
CA PRO A 87 -27.97 -13.93 10.67
C PRO A 87 -29.40 -14.36 11.02
N SER A 88 -30.30 -14.45 10.05
CA SER A 88 -31.67 -14.94 10.22
C SER A 88 -31.77 -16.45 10.48
N THR A 89 -30.72 -17.21 10.18
CA THR A 89 -30.68 -18.68 10.36
C THR A 89 -29.98 -19.08 11.66
N CYS A 90 -29.31 -18.13 12.33
CA CYS A 90 -28.60 -18.37 13.58
C CYS A 90 -29.59 -18.39 14.75
N SER A 91 -29.62 -19.50 15.51
CA SER A 91 -30.48 -19.64 16.70
C SER A 91 -29.93 -18.92 17.94
N HIS A 92 -28.63 -18.63 17.96
CA HIS A 92 -27.97 -17.87 19.02
C HIS A 92 -26.88 -17.00 18.43
N VAL A 93 -26.87 -15.72 18.80
CA VAL A 93 -25.81 -14.77 18.46
C VAL A 93 -25.11 -14.29 19.74
N PHE A 94 -23.78 -14.35 19.72
CA PHE A 94 -22.92 -13.78 20.75
C PHE A 94 -22.42 -12.41 20.31
N LEU A 95 -22.73 -11.36 21.07
CA LEU A 95 -22.28 -10.00 20.73
C LEU A 95 -20.92 -9.72 21.39
N GLY A 96 -19.91 -9.42 20.57
CA GLY A 96 -18.62 -8.96 21.06
C GLY A 96 -18.73 -7.53 21.57
N THR A 97 -18.38 -7.31 22.84
CA THR A 97 -18.38 -5.97 23.43
C THR A 97 -16.98 -5.33 23.29
N ASP A 98 -16.87 -4.21 22.58
CA ASP A 98 -15.59 -3.51 22.31
C ASP A 98 -15.14 -2.56 23.44
N THR A 99 -15.40 -2.94 24.69
CA THR A 99 -15.03 -2.15 25.86
C THR A 99 -13.83 -2.76 26.57
N ILE A 100 -12.93 -1.91 27.06
CA ILE A 100 -11.79 -2.32 27.89
C ILE A 100 -12.34 -2.83 29.22
N LYS A 101 -12.56 -4.14 29.30
CA LYS A 101 -13.07 -4.81 30.51
C LYS A 101 -11.95 -4.97 31.54
N LYS A 102 -12.27 -4.77 32.82
CA LYS A 102 -11.40 -5.20 33.92
C LYS A 102 -11.24 -6.73 33.85
N GLY A 103 -10.12 -7.25 34.36
CA GLY A 103 -9.79 -8.68 34.25
C GLY A 103 -10.90 -9.62 34.74
N LEU A 104 -11.07 -10.74 34.03
CA LEU A 104 -12.04 -11.85 34.27
C LEU A 104 -13.52 -11.59 33.92
N LEU A 105 -13.81 -10.76 32.91
CA LEU A 105 -15.17 -10.65 32.33
C LEU A 105 -15.26 -11.37 30.98
N SER A 106 -16.42 -12.00 30.70
CA SER A 106 -16.69 -12.63 29.41
C SER A 106 -16.60 -11.60 28.27
N PRO A 107 -15.83 -11.85 27.20
CA PRO A 107 -15.68 -10.92 26.07
C PRO A 107 -16.94 -10.84 25.19
N TYR A 108 -17.83 -11.83 25.30
CA TYR A 108 -19.08 -11.90 24.56
C TYR A 108 -20.27 -11.84 25.52
N GLU A 109 -21.34 -11.18 25.09
CA GLU A 109 -22.59 -11.03 25.83
C GLU A 109 -23.74 -11.78 25.11
N GLY A 110 -24.48 -12.56 25.90
CA GLY A 110 -25.75 -13.20 25.54
C GLY A 110 -25.70 -14.35 24.53
N SER A 111 -26.81 -15.08 24.44
CA SER A 111 -27.16 -15.98 23.35
C SER A 111 -28.53 -15.52 22.83
N PHE A 112 -28.53 -14.40 22.10
CA PHE A 112 -29.73 -13.74 21.59
C PHE A 112 -30.32 -14.47 20.39
#